data_AF-A0A2T5K124-F1
#
_entry.id   AF-A0A2T5K124-F1
#
_cell.length_a   1.000
_cell.length_b   1.000
_cell.length_c   1.000
_cell.angle_alpha   90.00
_cell.angle_beta   90.00
_cell.angle_gamma   90.00
#
_symmetry.space_group_name_H-M   'P 1'
#
loop_
_entity.id
_entity.type
_entity.pdbx_description
1 polymer ?
#
loop_
_entity_poly.entity_id
_entity_poly.type
_entity_poly.pdbx_seq_one_letter_code
_entity_poly.pdbx_strand_id
1 'polypeptide(L)'
;MGNGAGRWMTWAQSTWTERCPAPLDFSDTEILDWLSEYCDQAVYNRPTPQYRGGFTLYCDEIKTSGATLREAVCLAAAKWKEAND
;
A
#
# COMPACT_ATOMS: atom_id res chain seq x y z
N MET A 1 -6.00 49.59 -3.25
CA MET A 1 -5.82 49.24 -4.68
C MET A 1 -4.33 49.02 -4.88
N GLY A 2 -3.75 47.91 -5.29
CA GLY A 2 -4.16 46.54 -5.59
C GLY A 2 -2.89 45.67 -5.42
N ASN A 3 -3.03 44.44 -4.96
CA ASN A 3 -2.94 43.21 -5.78
C ASN A 3 -1.52 42.67 -5.96
N GLY A 4 -1.35 41.40 -5.56
CA GLY A 4 -0.57 40.47 -6.38
C GLY A 4 0.73 39.93 -5.80
N ALA A 5 0.65 39.13 -4.74
CA ALA A 5 1.57 37.99 -4.56
C ALA A 5 0.72 36.87 -3.93
N GLY A 6 0.01 36.06 -4.72
CA GLY A 6 0.67 35.05 -5.55
C GLY A 6 1.36 34.08 -4.59
N ARG A 7 0.59 33.33 -3.79
CA ARG A 7 0.19 31.92 -4.05
C ARG A 7 1.46 31.02 -4.02
N TRP A 8 1.30 29.82 -3.44
CA TRP A 8 2.20 28.64 -3.51
C TRP A 8 3.06 28.37 -2.27
N MET A 9 2.52 28.53 -1.06
CA MET A 9 3.05 27.83 0.13
C MET A 9 1.89 27.32 0.98
N THR A 10 1.07 26.44 0.42
CA THR A 10 0.07 25.70 1.19
C THR A 10 -0.17 24.32 0.57
N TRP A 11 0.92 23.64 0.20
CA TRP A 11 0.94 22.17 0.20
C TRP A 11 1.52 21.74 1.55
N ALA A 12 0.96 22.32 2.62
CA ALA A 12 1.21 21.84 3.96
C ALA A 12 0.59 20.46 4.01
N GLN A 13 1.45 19.43 3.98
CA GLN A 13 1.28 18.19 4.70
C GLN A 13 -0.19 17.76 4.77
N SER A 14 -0.77 17.45 3.62
CA SER A 14 -1.75 16.38 3.64
C SER A 14 -0.93 15.14 3.96
N THR A 15 -0.70 14.89 5.25
CA THR A 15 -0.54 13.55 5.77
C THR A 15 -1.80 12.82 5.32
N TRP A 16 -1.79 12.37 4.08
CA TRP A 16 -2.53 11.22 3.62
C TRP A 16 -2.00 10.09 4.49
N THR A 17 -2.50 10.02 5.72
CA THR A 17 -2.51 8.77 6.45
C THR A 17 -3.41 7.91 5.61
N GLU A 18 -2.82 7.21 4.63
CA GLU A 18 -3.51 6.16 3.90
C GLU A 18 -4.24 5.35 4.96
N ARG A 19 -5.58 5.33 4.89
CA ARG A 19 -6.33 4.40 5.70
C ARG A 19 -5.77 3.03 5.33
N CYS A 20 -5.13 2.40 6.29
CA CYS A 20 -4.81 0.99 6.19
C CYS A 20 -6.07 0.28 6.67
N PRO A 21 -6.88 -0.27 5.77
CA PRO A 21 -8.01 -1.09 6.18
C PRO A 21 -7.51 -2.27 7.01
N ALA A 22 -8.40 -2.80 7.86
CA ALA A 22 -8.07 -3.96 8.67
C ALA A 22 -7.63 -5.11 7.74
N PRO A 23 -6.54 -5.83 8.06
CA PRO A 23 -6.10 -6.95 7.25
C PRO A 23 -7.25 -7.96 7.10
N LEU A 24 -7.54 -8.35 5.86
CA LEU A 24 -8.43 -9.49 5.61
C LEU A 24 -7.77 -10.77 6.13
N ASP A 25 -8.55 -11.75 6.57
CA ASP A 25 -8.01 -13.04 7.02
C ASP A 25 -8.09 -14.05 5.87
N PHE A 26 -7.05 -14.11 5.05
CA PHE A 26 -6.96 -15.06 3.93
C PHE A 26 -6.23 -16.35 4.31
N SER A 27 -6.75 -17.46 3.79
CA SER A 27 -6.05 -18.74 3.73
C SER A 27 -4.85 -18.67 2.78
N ASP A 28 -3.89 -19.60 2.93
CA ASP A 28 -2.70 -19.63 2.07
C ASP A 28 -3.03 -19.76 0.57
N THR A 29 -4.10 -20.50 0.23
CA THR A 29 -4.59 -20.64 -1.15
C THR A 29 -5.19 -19.35 -1.69
N GLU A 30 -5.99 -18.63 -0.89
CA GLU A 30 -6.57 -17.34 -1.30
C GLU A 30 -5.49 -16.27 -1.48
N ILE A 31 -4.42 -16.32 -0.67
CA ILE A 31 -3.27 -15.43 -0.83
C ILE A 31 -2.62 -15.64 -2.20
N LEU A 32 -2.40 -16.89 -2.61
CA LEU A 32 -1.77 -17.20 -3.89
C LEU A 32 -2.66 -16.84 -5.08
N ASP A 33 -3.95 -17.14 -4.97
CA ASP A 33 -4.95 -16.81 -5.99
C ASP A 33 -5.02 -15.30 -6.22
N TRP A 34 -5.17 -14.52 -5.12
CA TRP A 34 -5.20 -13.07 -5.17
C TRP A 34 -3.93 -12.45 -5.74
N LEU A 35 -2.75 -12.97 -5.34
CA LEU A 35 -1.48 -12.53 -5.92
C LEU A 35 -1.41 -12.80 -7.43
N SER A 36 -1.94 -13.93 -7.90
CA SER A 36 -1.91 -14.29 -9.32
C SER A 36 -2.87 -13.45 -10.18
N GLU A 37 -3.98 -13.01 -9.60
CA GLU A 37 -5.02 -12.27 -10.30
C GLU A 37 -4.76 -10.76 -10.30
N TYR A 38 -4.31 -10.20 -9.17
CA TYR A 38 -4.24 -8.74 -8.98
C TYR A 38 -2.82 -8.18 -8.93
N CYS A 39 -1.79 -9.01 -8.76
CA CYS A 39 -0.43 -8.53 -8.56
C CYS A 39 0.52 -8.86 -9.70
N ASP A 40 1.11 -7.82 -10.28
CA ASP A 40 2.18 -7.95 -11.28
C ASP A 40 3.50 -8.39 -10.64
N GLN A 41 3.77 -7.92 -9.42
CA GLN A 41 5.07 -8.15 -8.78
C GLN A 41 4.97 -8.27 -7.25
N ALA A 42 5.65 -9.28 -6.71
CA ALA A 42 5.95 -9.42 -5.29
C ALA A 42 7.47 -9.37 -5.07
N VAL A 43 7.95 -8.34 -4.37
CA VAL A 43 9.37 -8.14 -4.07
C VAL A 43 9.65 -8.46 -2.61
N TYR A 44 10.54 -9.42 -2.37
CA TYR A 44 11.09 -9.65 -1.05
C TYR A 44 12.29 -8.74 -0.78
N ASN A 45 12.15 -7.85 0.19
CA ASN A 45 13.22 -7.00 0.67
C ASN A 45 13.92 -7.69 1.84
N ARG A 46 15.17 -8.11 1.60
CA ARG A 46 15.98 -8.73 2.64
C ARG A 46 16.20 -7.74 3.80
N PRO A 47 16.04 -8.17 5.06
CA PRO A 47 16.36 -7.33 6.22
C PRO A 47 17.83 -6.91 6.24
N THR A 48 18.06 -5.66 6.61
CA THR A 48 19.38 -5.08 6.84
C THR A 48 19.42 -4.47 8.24
N PRO A 49 20.59 -4.11 8.80
CA PRO A 49 20.65 -3.44 10.10
C PRO A 49 19.84 -2.14 10.20
N GLN A 50 19.53 -1.50 9.06
CA GLN A 50 18.76 -0.26 8.99
C GLN A 50 17.29 -0.47 8.58
N TYR A 51 16.91 -1.66 8.12
CA TYR A 51 15.59 -1.94 7.55
C TYR A 51 15.08 -3.31 7.96
N ARG A 52 13.86 -3.37 8.49
CA ARG A 52 13.27 -4.60 9.06
C ARG A 52 13.05 -5.72 8.02
N GLY A 53 13.17 -5.42 6.73
CA GLY A 53 12.83 -6.36 5.66
C GLY A 53 11.32 -6.48 5.49
N GLY A 54 10.90 -7.31 4.54
CA GLY A 54 9.50 -7.64 4.33
C GLY A 54 9.17 -7.88 2.87
N PHE A 55 7.88 -7.85 2.57
CA PHE A 55 7.36 -7.99 1.21
C PHE A 55 6.76 -6.67 0.78
N THR A 56 7.11 -6.25 -0.43
CA THR A 56 6.44 -5.15 -1.14
C THR A 56 5.70 -5.75 -2.31
N LEU A 57 4.40 -5.49 -2.38
CA LEU A 57 3.54 -5.90 -3.48
C LEU A 57 3.24 -4.71 -4.37
N TYR A 58 3.28 -4.97 -5.67
CA TYR A 58 2.86 -4.07 -6.72
C TYR A 58 1.70 -4.77 -7.43
N CYS A 59 0.50 -4.28 -7.18
CA CYS A 59 -0.75 -4.83 -7.69
C CYS A 59 -1.53 -3.68 -8.31
N ASP A 60 -1.94 -3.75 -9.57
CA ASP A 60 -2.60 -2.65 -10.30
C ASP A 60 -2.19 -1.24 -9.82
N GLU A 61 -3.13 -0.44 -9.28
CA GLU A 61 -2.89 0.90 -8.73
C GLU A 61 -2.52 0.91 -7.23
N ILE A 62 -2.29 -0.27 -6.64
CA ILE A 62 -2.08 -0.50 -5.21
C ILE A 62 -0.66 -0.97 -4.95
N LYS A 63 0.07 -0.15 -4.19
CA LYS A 63 1.36 -0.54 -3.61
C LYS A 63 1.21 -0.79 -2.11
N THR A 64 1.58 -1.97 -1.65
CA THR A 64 1.59 -2.27 -0.21
C THR A 64 2.91 -2.86 0.23
N SER A 65 3.20 -2.75 1.53
CA SER A 65 4.33 -3.41 2.15
C SER A 65 3.94 -3.97 3.51
N GLY A 66 4.39 -5.18 3.81
CA GLY A 66 4.17 -5.87 5.08
C GLY A 66 5.42 -6.61 5.54
N ALA A 67 5.50 -6.98 6.82
CA ALA A 67 6.62 -7.76 7.32
C ALA A 67 6.57 -9.21 6.78
N THR A 68 5.37 -9.70 6.51
CA THR A 68 5.12 -10.99 5.86
C THR A 68 4.35 -10.83 4.55
N LEU A 69 4.40 -11.85 3.69
CA LEU A 69 3.63 -11.87 2.44
C LEU A 69 2.12 -11.78 2.73
N ARG A 70 1.64 -12.55 3.73
CA ARG A 70 0.25 -12.51 4.20
C ARG A 70 -0.16 -11.09 4.56
N GLU A 71 0.59 -10.41 5.43
CA GLU A 71 0.26 -9.03 5.82
C GLU A 71 0.19 -8.09 4.61
N ALA A 72 1.14 -8.19 3.68
CA ALA A 72 1.17 -7.34 2.50
C ALA A 72 -0.04 -7.58 1.58
N VAL A 73 -0.42 -8.85 1.38
CA VAL A 73 -1.57 -9.27 0.57
C VAL A 73 -2.88 -8.86 1.22
N CYS A 74 -3.06 -9.17 2.50
CA CYS A 74 -4.26 -8.83 3.25
C CYS A 74 -4.51 -7.32 3.27
N LEU A 75 -3.45 -6.52 3.38
CA LEU A 75 -3.55 -5.06 3.28
C LEU A 75 -3.90 -4.60 1.86
N ALA A 76 -3.32 -5.23 0.84
CA ALA A 76 -3.56 -4.85 -0.56
C ALA A 76 -4.99 -5.18 -1.00
N ALA A 77 -5.48 -6.37 -0.68
CA ALA A 77 -6.85 -6.76 -0.95
C ALA A 77 -7.87 -5.92 -0.19
N ALA A 78 -7.55 -5.56 1.06
CA ALA A 78 -8.40 -4.68 1.84
C ALA A 78 -8.49 -3.26 1.21
N LYS A 79 -7.37 -2.73 0.70
CA LYS A 79 -7.36 -1.46 -0.06
C LYS A 79 -8.13 -1.59 -1.37
N TRP A 80 -7.97 -2.70 -2.08
CA TRP A 80 -8.70 -2.97 -3.32
C TRP A 80 -10.21 -3.00 -3.07
N LYS A 81 -10.64 -3.64 -1.98
CA LYS A 81 -12.05 -3.67 -1.57
C LYS A 81 -12.58 -2.26 -1.27
N GLU A 82 -11.86 -1.45 -0.47
CA GLU A 82 -12.28 -0.07 -0.19
C GLU A 82 -12.35 0.82 -1.43
N ALA A 83 -11.55 0.54 -2.46
CA ALA A 83 -11.57 1.29 -3.72
C ALA A 83 -12.70 0.88 -4.67
N ASN A 84 -13.26 -0.32 -4.51
CA ASN A 84 -14.28 -0.90 -5.40
C ASN A 84 -15.66 -1.11 -4.73
N ASP A 85 -15.81 -0.86 -3.42
CA ASP A 85 -17.10 -0.77 -2.71
C ASP A 85 -17.76 0.61 -2.89
#